data_AF-A0A914ZH85-F1
#
_entry.id   AF-A0A914ZH85-F1
#
_cell.length_a   1.000
_cell.length_b   1.000
_cell.length_c   1.000
_cell.angle_alpha   90.00
_cell.angle_beta   90.00
_cell.angle_gamma   90.00
#
_symmetry.space_group_name_H-M   'P 1'
#
loop_
_entity.id
_entity.type
_entity.pdbx_description
1 polymer ?
#
loop_
_entity_poly.entity_id
_entity_poly.type
_entity_poly.pdbx_seq_one_letter_code
_entity_poly.pdbx_strand_id
1 'polypeptide(L)'
;MKSVSVNVPIRKAYENKHDVISCFSPLFYNERWQLIIPTLEIYRQYGVNLQVFYIQSIRKEIYNFLKVYKNANLIEIEPWISINLGSEHQKLKDPNSELEWRNQAGAHTDCFLKYREAAEFIIVADIDDILFPRIGKNYIQEFRSLALQYPFAAGFTYNRYNTEVVASKSPMDFSLYKLIDSARIANEWEDGKSVIRPSRVQTAWIHWPSIYESGYHIVTVPEKRNFMVHLRNWTMVKSLYFV
;
A
#
# COMPACT_ATOMS: atom_id res chain seq x y z
N MET A 1 21.95 9.60 -40.11
CA MET A 1 21.45 9.80 -38.73
C MET A 1 22.58 9.46 -37.77
N LYS A 2 23.03 10.41 -36.93
CA LYS A 2 23.99 10.10 -35.86
C LYS A 2 23.23 9.38 -34.75
N SER A 3 23.61 8.15 -34.42
CA SER A 3 23.05 7.44 -33.27
C SER A 3 23.45 8.19 -32.00
N VAL A 4 22.47 8.71 -31.27
CA VAL A 4 22.67 9.24 -29.92
C VAL A 4 22.59 8.07 -28.96
N SER A 5 23.68 7.77 -28.26
CA SER A 5 23.64 6.80 -27.16
C SER A 5 22.92 7.44 -25.97
N VAL A 6 21.80 6.85 -25.57
CA VAL A 6 21.10 7.23 -24.34
C VAL A 6 21.64 6.36 -23.22
N ASN A 7 22.27 6.98 -22.22
CA ASN A 7 22.71 6.27 -21.02
C ASN A 7 21.53 6.17 -20.06
N VAL A 8 21.00 4.96 -19.88
CA VAL A 8 19.87 4.69 -18.98
C VAL A 8 20.43 4.35 -17.59
N PRO A 9 20.16 5.14 -16.55
CA PRO A 9 20.68 4.86 -15.21
C PRO A 9 20.08 3.56 -14.68
N ILE A 10 20.95 2.64 -14.24
CA ILE A 10 20.52 1.39 -13.59
C ILE A 10 20.29 1.67 -12.11
N ARG A 11 19.05 1.48 -11.66
CA ARG A 11 18.72 1.46 -10.23
C ARG A 11 19.01 0.08 -9.66
N LYS A 12 19.87 -0.01 -8.65
CA LYS A 12 20.12 -1.26 -7.92
C LYS A 12 18.96 -1.59 -6.99
N ALA A 13 18.67 -2.87 -6.82
CA ALA A 13 17.79 -3.36 -5.78
C ALA A 13 18.37 -3.06 -4.39
N TYR A 14 17.50 -2.98 -3.39
CA TYR A 14 17.89 -2.77 -2.00
C TYR A 14 18.46 -4.05 -1.42
N GLU A 15 19.52 -3.91 -0.61
CA GLU A 15 20.23 -5.05 0.00
C GLU A 15 19.91 -5.22 1.49
N ASN A 16 19.48 -4.14 2.16
CA ASN A 16 19.11 -4.17 3.57
C ASN A 16 17.90 -5.09 3.77
N LYS A 17 18.07 -6.10 4.62
CA LYS A 17 17.01 -7.08 4.88
C LYS A 17 15.94 -6.49 5.80
N HIS A 18 14.69 -6.72 5.40
CA HIS A 18 13.47 -6.36 6.11
C HIS A 18 12.58 -7.61 6.21
N ASP A 19 11.92 -7.80 7.34
CA ASP A 19 10.96 -8.89 7.51
C ASP A 19 9.71 -8.60 6.67
N VAL A 20 9.14 -7.40 6.83
CA VAL A 20 7.90 -6.98 6.16
C VAL A 20 8.05 -5.57 5.59
N ILE A 21 7.75 -5.43 4.31
CA ILE A 21 7.63 -4.14 3.60
C ILE A 21 6.19 -3.95 3.13
N SER A 22 5.68 -2.72 3.13
CA SER A 22 4.42 -2.40 2.45
C SER A 22 4.66 -1.53 1.21
N CYS A 23 4.00 -1.87 0.11
CA CYS A 23 4.02 -1.16 -1.15
C CYS A 23 2.62 -0.60 -1.41
N PHE A 24 2.46 0.71 -1.27
CA PHE A 24 1.16 1.36 -1.48
C PHE A 24 0.98 1.85 -2.92
N SER A 25 -0.27 1.82 -3.39
CA SER A 25 -0.65 2.42 -4.67
C SER A 25 -0.26 3.91 -4.76
N PRO A 26 0.02 4.44 -5.97
CA PRO A 26 0.39 5.83 -6.16
C PRO A 26 -0.67 6.81 -5.67
N LEU A 27 -0.20 7.84 -4.98
CA LEU A 27 -1.00 8.94 -4.49
C LEU A 27 -1.01 10.09 -5.49
N PHE A 28 -2.20 10.48 -5.92
CA PHE A 28 -2.47 11.61 -6.81
C PHE A 28 -3.49 12.53 -6.16
N TYR A 29 -3.28 13.84 -6.28
CA TYR A 29 -4.09 14.90 -5.68
C TYR A 29 -4.48 14.60 -4.22
N ASN A 30 -3.58 13.96 -3.48
CA ASN A 30 -3.93 13.44 -2.17
C ASN A 30 -3.95 14.58 -1.13
N GLU A 31 -5.08 14.70 -0.43
CA GLU A 31 -5.29 15.68 0.63
C GLU A 31 -5.89 15.08 1.92
N ARG A 32 -6.15 13.77 1.92
CA ARG A 32 -6.79 13.06 3.03
C ARG A 32 -5.73 12.48 3.97
N TRP A 33 -5.20 13.34 4.83
CA TRP A 33 -4.28 12.91 5.89
C TRP A 33 -4.92 11.91 6.86
N GLN A 34 -6.24 11.93 7.02
CA GLN A 34 -6.98 10.98 7.84
C GLN A 34 -6.89 9.53 7.33
N LEU A 35 -6.57 9.30 6.06
CA LEU A 35 -6.27 7.97 5.53
C LEU A 35 -4.82 7.57 5.77
N ILE A 36 -3.90 8.52 5.59
CA ILE A 36 -2.47 8.28 5.68
C ILE A 36 -2.06 7.94 7.12
N ILE A 37 -2.55 8.69 8.12
CA ILE A 37 -2.13 8.50 9.51
C ILE A 37 -2.49 7.10 10.05
N PRO A 38 -3.74 6.60 9.93
CA PRO A 38 -4.09 5.27 10.41
C PRO A 38 -3.27 4.18 9.77
N THR A 39 -3.14 4.19 8.44
CA THR A 39 -2.37 3.19 7.70
C THR A 39 -0.92 3.19 8.16
N LEU A 40 -0.32 4.38 8.24
CA LEU A 40 1.05 4.52 8.68
C LEU A 40 1.24 3.97 10.10
N GLU A 41 0.45 4.44 11.05
CA GLU A 41 0.62 4.09 12.46
C GLU A 41 0.26 2.63 12.75
N ILE A 42 -0.80 2.10 12.15
CA ILE A 42 -1.20 0.70 12.34
C ILE A 42 -0.13 -0.22 11.73
N TYR A 43 0.35 0.07 10.52
CA TYR A 43 1.34 -0.78 9.86
C TYR A 43 2.66 -0.78 10.64
N ARG A 44 3.07 0.39 11.12
CA ARG A 44 4.23 0.55 11.99
C ARG A 44 4.06 -0.20 13.32
N GLN A 45 2.91 -0.05 13.98
CA GLN A 45 2.62 -0.69 15.27
C GLN A 45 2.70 -2.22 15.18
N TYR A 46 2.25 -2.81 14.07
CA TYR A 46 2.30 -4.26 13.84
C TYR A 46 3.56 -4.73 13.11
N GLY A 47 4.59 -3.89 13.03
CA GLY A 47 5.96 -4.31 12.68
C GLY A 47 6.29 -4.33 11.19
N VAL A 48 5.64 -3.51 10.36
CA VAL A 48 6.18 -3.21 9.02
C VAL A 48 7.48 -2.41 9.18
N ASN A 49 8.57 -2.90 8.60
CA ASN A 49 9.89 -2.29 8.76
C ASN A 49 10.06 -1.04 7.88
N LEU A 50 9.46 -1.06 6.69
CA LEU A 50 9.53 0.03 5.72
C LEU A 50 8.22 0.10 4.94
N GLN A 51 7.64 1.29 4.86
CA GLN A 51 6.43 1.55 4.06
C GLN A 51 6.77 2.42 2.86
N VAL A 52 6.43 2.00 1.66
CA VAL A 52 6.80 2.68 0.41
C VAL A 52 5.61 3.44 -0.13
N PHE A 53 5.73 4.77 -0.16
CA PHE A 53 4.72 5.67 -0.69
C PHE A 53 5.15 6.23 -2.04
N TYR A 54 4.41 5.85 -3.08
CA TYR A 54 4.53 6.44 -4.41
C TYR A 54 3.71 7.72 -4.47
N ILE A 55 4.35 8.85 -4.80
CA ILE A 55 3.71 10.16 -4.78
C ILE A 55 3.85 10.82 -6.15
N GLN A 56 2.72 10.96 -6.83
CA GLN A 56 2.60 11.79 -8.03
C GLN A 56 2.25 13.24 -7.63
N SER A 57 1.24 13.43 -6.78
CA SER A 57 0.90 14.74 -6.21
C SER A 57 0.15 14.62 -4.89
N ILE A 58 0.48 15.53 -3.96
CA ILE A 58 -0.02 15.53 -2.57
C ILE A 58 0.07 16.95 -2.00
N ARG A 59 -0.78 17.29 -1.02
CA ARG A 59 -0.68 18.56 -0.28
C ARG A 59 0.69 18.71 0.40
N LYS A 60 1.26 19.91 0.37
CA LYS A 60 2.61 20.22 0.88
C LYS A 60 2.75 19.89 2.36
N GLU A 61 1.72 20.16 3.15
CA GLU A 61 1.66 19.91 4.59
C GLU A 61 1.75 18.41 4.89
N ILE A 62 1.00 17.60 4.14
CA ILE A 62 1.02 16.14 4.26
C ILE A 62 2.36 15.58 3.77
N TYR A 63 2.92 16.11 2.69
CA TYR A 63 4.25 15.72 2.23
C TYR A 63 5.33 16.01 3.28
N ASN A 64 5.29 17.18 3.93
CA ASN A 64 6.21 17.53 5.01
C ASN A 64 6.03 16.64 6.23
N PHE A 65 4.79 16.26 6.56
CA PHE A 65 4.52 15.25 7.59
C PHE A 65 5.17 13.89 7.24
N LEU A 66 5.00 13.40 6.01
CA LEU A 66 5.64 12.15 5.57
C LEU A 66 7.17 12.21 5.65
N LYS A 67 7.79 13.37 5.39
CA LYS A 67 9.25 13.52 5.56
C LYS A 67 9.73 13.25 6.98
N VAL A 68 8.92 13.51 8.00
CA VAL A 68 9.26 13.20 9.40
C VAL A 68 9.49 11.70 9.56
N TYR A 69 8.61 10.87 8.99
CA TYR A 69 8.75 9.41 9.01
C TYR A 69 9.85 8.91 8.10
N LYS A 70 10.07 9.57 6.95
CA LYS A 70 11.20 9.25 6.07
C LYS A 70 12.53 9.47 6.79
N ASN A 71 12.68 10.58 7.49
CA ASN A 71 13.88 10.88 8.28
C ASN A 71 14.08 9.90 9.46
N ALA A 72 13.01 9.29 9.94
CA ALA A 72 13.04 8.22 10.95
C ALA A 72 13.28 6.83 10.34
N ASN A 73 13.52 6.71 9.03
CA ASN A 73 13.68 5.45 8.29
C ASN A 73 12.47 4.50 8.39
N LEU A 74 11.26 5.03 8.61
CA LEU A 74 10.03 4.24 8.72
C LEU A 74 9.31 4.12 7.38
N ILE A 75 9.52 5.08 6.48
CA ILE A 75 8.93 5.10 5.15
C ILE A 75 9.95 5.47 4.10
N GLU A 76 9.71 5.05 2.86
CA GLU A 76 10.35 5.58 1.66
C GLU A 76 9.33 6.40 0.87
N ILE A 77 9.78 7.51 0.29
CA ILE A 77 8.93 8.36 -0.56
C ILE A 77 9.51 8.33 -1.97
N GLU A 78 8.77 7.71 -2.88
CA GLU A 78 9.13 7.54 -4.28
C GLU A 78 8.37 8.54 -5.14
N PRO A 79 9.04 9.45 -5.87
CA PRO A 79 8.39 10.23 -6.91
C PRO A 79 7.77 9.30 -7.95
N TRP A 80 6.48 9.49 -8.27
CA TRP A 80 5.81 8.71 -9.30
C TRP A 80 5.54 9.53 -10.54
N ILE A 81 5.82 8.93 -11.70
CA ILE A 81 5.80 9.60 -12.99
C ILE A 81 4.39 10.05 -13.38
N SER A 82 4.31 11.28 -13.90
CA SER A 82 3.15 11.79 -14.62
C SER A 82 3.56 12.14 -16.06
N ILE A 83 2.72 11.77 -17.02
CA ILE A 83 2.92 12.15 -18.42
C ILE A 83 2.63 13.66 -18.55
N ASN A 84 3.62 14.41 -19.00
CA ASN A 84 3.48 15.83 -19.32
C ASN A 84 3.75 16.01 -20.83
N LEU A 85 2.71 16.35 -21.58
CA LEU A 85 2.79 16.59 -23.02
C LEU A 85 3.23 18.03 -23.36
N GLY A 86 3.60 18.85 -22.38
CA GLY A 86 3.97 20.24 -22.60
C GLY A 86 2.77 21.15 -22.89
N SER A 87 3.04 22.45 -22.99
CA SER A 87 2.01 23.49 -23.11
C SER A 87 1.25 23.45 -24.45
N GLU A 88 1.90 22.96 -25.50
CA GLU A 88 1.33 22.84 -26.84
C GLU A 88 0.15 21.85 -26.94
N HIS A 89 0.06 20.92 -25.97
CA HIS A 89 -0.94 19.87 -25.93
C HIS A 89 -2.00 20.06 -24.84
N GLN A 90 -2.11 21.25 -24.23
CA GLN A 90 -3.07 21.55 -23.15
C GLN A 90 -4.55 21.35 -23.50
N LYS A 91 -4.91 21.39 -24.79
CA LYS A 91 -6.28 21.14 -25.26
C LYS A 91 -6.64 19.65 -25.34
N LEU A 92 -5.65 18.76 -25.23
CA LEU A 92 -5.88 17.33 -25.22
C LEU A 92 -6.40 16.89 -23.85
N LYS A 93 -7.15 15.79 -23.83
CA LYS A 93 -7.54 15.12 -22.58
C LYS A 93 -6.28 14.74 -21.81
N ASP A 94 -6.30 14.89 -20.48
CA ASP A 94 -5.16 14.55 -19.62
C ASP A 94 -4.76 13.09 -19.84
N PRO A 95 -3.57 12.79 -20.39
CA PRO A 95 -3.17 11.41 -20.65
C PRO A 95 -3.07 10.60 -19.35
N ASN A 96 -2.84 11.24 -18.20
CA ASN A 96 -2.78 10.56 -16.91
C ASN A 96 -4.14 10.02 -16.47
N SER A 97 -5.26 10.54 -16.97
CA SER A 97 -6.59 9.98 -16.70
C SER A 97 -6.87 8.70 -17.49
N GLU A 98 -6.13 8.46 -18.57
CA GLU A 98 -6.30 7.29 -19.44
C GLU A 98 -5.32 6.16 -19.13
N LEU A 99 -4.41 6.37 -18.16
CA LEU A 99 -3.51 5.32 -17.71
C LEU A 99 -4.29 4.25 -16.95
N GLU A 100 -4.00 2.99 -17.24
CA GLU A 100 -4.60 1.83 -16.58
C GLU A 100 -4.46 1.97 -15.05
N TRP A 101 -5.59 2.15 -14.37
CA TRP A 101 -5.66 2.41 -12.92
C TRP A 101 -4.67 3.48 -12.43
N ARG A 102 -4.42 4.52 -13.24
CA ARG A 102 -3.41 5.57 -12.95
C ARG A 102 -2.00 4.99 -12.68
N ASN A 103 -1.65 3.93 -13.40
CA ASN A 103 -0.36 3.24 -13.33
C ASN A 103 -0.06 2.60 -11.96
N GLN A 104 -1.09 2.09 -11.27
CA GLN A 104 -0.92 1.35 -10.00
C GLN A 104 -0.07 0.09 -10.18
N ALA A 105 -0.36 -0.74 -11.19
CA ALA A 105 0.37 -1.97 -11.44
C ALA A 105 1.87 -1.72 -11.69
N GLY A 106 2.22 -0.63 -12.38
CA GLY A 106 3.60 -0.20 -12.57
C GLY A 106 4.30 0.13 -11.26
N ALA A 107 3.61 0.80 -10.32
CA ALA A 107 4.19 1.17 -9.03
C ALA A 107 4.39 -0.03 -8.12
N HIS A 108 3.42 -0.95 -8.06
CA HIS A 108 3.59 -2.19 -7.31
C HIS A 108 4.70 -3.07 -7.88
N THR A 109 4.83 -3.11 -9.22
CA THR A 109 5.94 -3.81 -9.89
C THR A 109 7.29 -3.17 -9.57
N ASP A 110 7.40 -1.85 -9.66
CA ASP A 110 8.63 -1.12 -9.31
C ASP A 110 9.02 -1.36 -7.84
N CYS A 111 8.05 -1.33 -6.93
CA CYS A 111 8.28 -1.61 -5.51
C CYS A 111 8.76 -3.04 -5.29
N PHE A 112 8.07 -4.01 -5.90
CA PHE A 112 8.46 -5.41 -5.85
C PHE A 112 9.90 -5.60 -6.35
N LEU A 113 10.26 -5.06 -7.50
CA LEU A 113 11.61 -5.21 -8.06
C LEU A 113 12.69 -4.59 -7.17
N LYS A 114 12.41 -3.45 -6.53
CA LYS A 114 13.35 -2.81 -5.59
C LYS A 114 13.62 -3.65 -4.35
N TYR A 115 12.57 -4.27 -3.81
CA TYR A 115 12.62 -4.92 -2.51
C TYR A 115 12.55 -6.44 -2.57
N ARG A 116 12.57 -7.04 -3.78
CA ARG A 116 12.48 -8.49 -3.97
C ARG A 116 13.52 -9.26 -3.17
N GLU A 117 14.77 -8.78 -3.22
CA GLU A 117 15.88 -9.38 -2.48
C GLU A 117 16.01 -8.81 -1.06
N ALA A 118 15.20 -7.82 -0.69
CA ALA A 118 15.28 -7.10 0.57
C ALA A 118 14.23 -7.56 1.58
N ALA A 119 13.09 -8.10 1.13
CA ALA A 119 11.94 -8.40 1.99
C ALA A 119 11.66 -9.92 2.10
N GLU A 120 11.29 -10.40 3.29
CA GLU A 120 10.70 -11.74 3.42
C GLU A 120 9.24 -11.77 2.96
N PHE A 121 8.47 -10.73 3.29
CA PHE A 121 7.11 -10.51 2.84
C PHE A 121 6.89 -9.07 2.37
N ILE A 122 6.11 -8.91 1.31
CA ILE A 122 5.67 -7.59 0.82
C ILE A 122 4.14 -7.53 0.86
N ILE A 123 3.59 -6.57 1.59
CA ILE A 123 2.16 -6.23 1.55
C ILE A 123 1.94 -5.31 0.35
N VAL A 124 1.05 -5.68 -0.57
CA VAL A 124 0.66 -4.87 -1.73
C VAL A 124 -0.78 -4.40 -1.50
N ALA A 125 -0.97 -3.10 -1.30
CA ALA A 125 -2.23 -2.55 -0.80
C ALA A 125 -2.46 -1.10 -1.28
N ASP A 126 -3.68 -0.59 -1.09
CA ASP A 126 -3.98 0.83 -1.12
C ASP A 126 -3.81 1.45 0.28
N ILE A 127 -3.77 2.78 0.39
CA ILE A 127 -3.62 3.45 1.69
C ILE A 127 -4.91 3.44 2.54
N ASP A 128 -6.04 3.00 2.00
CA ASP A 128 -7.30 2.75 2.71
C ASP A 128 -7.47 1.28 3.11
N ASP A 129 -6.53 0.39 2.77
CA ASP A 129 -6.58 -1.01 3.15
C ASP A 129 -5.77 -1.27 4.41
N ILE A 130 -6.43 -1.78 5.45
CA ILE A 130 -5.76 -2.18 6.68
C ILE A 130 -5.94 -3.67 6.93
N LEU A 131 -4.81 -4.39 7.02
CA LEU A 131 -4.76 -5.73 7.56
C LEU A 131 -4.43 -5.69 9.04
N PHE A 132 -5.34 -6.11 9.91
CA PHE A 132 -5.03 -6.32 11.33
C PHE A 132 -4.57 -7.76 11.53
N PRO A 133 -3.40 -8.03 12.15
CA PRO A 133 -3.02 -9.40 12.50
C PRO A 133 -4.07 -10.05 13.42
N ARG A 134 -4.53 -11.25 13.04
CA ARG A 134 -5.51 -12.05 13.81
C ARG A 134 -4.98 -13.44 14.16
N ILE A 135 -3.98 -13.91 13.44
CA ILE A 135 -3.33 -15.22 13.61
C ILE A 135 -2.04 -15.05 14.42
N GLY A 136 -1.27 -14.00 14.13
CA GLY A 136 -0.04 -13.65 14.85
C GLY A 136 -0.18 -12.37 15.67
N LYS A 137 0.81 -12.08 16.53
CA LYS A 137 0.86 -10.82 17.30
C LYS A 137 1.25 -9.59 16.47
N ASN A 138 1.87 -9.83 15.31
CA ASN A 138 2.39 -8.84 14.38
C ASN A 138 2.44 -9.44 12.97
N TYR A 139 2.76 -8.65 11.95
CA TYR A 139 2.73 -9.12 10.56
C TYR A 139 3.69 -10.27 10.28
N ILE A 140 4.92 -10.23 10.79
CA ILE A 140 5.88 -11.30 10.52
C ILE A 140 5.42 -12.64 11.13
N GLN A 141 4.84 -12.62 12.34
CA GLN A 141 4.27 -13.83 12.95
C GLN A 141 3.02 -14.31 12.21
N GLU A 142 2.15 -13.40 11.78
CA GLU A 142 0.97 -13.69 10.96
C GLU A 142 1.37 -14.47 9.70
N PHE A 143 2.31 -13.91 8.93
CA PHE A 143 2.69 -14.43 7.62
C PHE A 143 3.54 -15.69 7.72
N ARG A 144 4.47 -15.78 8.69
CA ARG A 144 5.21 -17.03 8.93
C ARG A 144 4.29 -18.15 9.40
N SER A 145 3.28 -17.86 10.24
CA SER A 145 2.30 -18.86 10.67
C SER A 145 1.47 -19.40 9.51
N LEU A 146 1.07 -18.54 8.57
CA LEU A 146 0.41 -18.97 7.34
C LEU A 146 1.35 -19.74 6.43
N ALA A 147 2.61 -19.32 6.29
CA ALA A 147 3.61 -20.01 5.47
C ALA A 147 3.97 -21.42 5.98
N LEU A 148 3.91 -21.64 7.30
CA LEU A 148 4.04 -22.97 7.90
C LEU A 148 2.85 -23.87 7.56
N GLN A 149 1.63 -23.33 7.55
CA GLN A 149 0.41 -24.07 7.20
C GLN A 149 0.29 -24.35 5.70
N TYR A 150 0.79 -23.43 4.87
CA TYR A 150 0.74 -23.51 3.42
C TYR A 150 2.17 -23.45 2.84
N PRO A 151 2.94 -24.55 2.91
CA PRO A 151 4.36 -24.55 2.54
C PRO A 151 4.62 -24.25 1.06
N PHE A 152 3.61 -24.40 0.19
CA PHE A 152 3.65 -24.08 -1.25
C PHE A 152 3.01 -22.73 -1.60
N ALA A 153 2.64 -21.92 -0.60
CA ALA A 153 2.13 -20.57 -0.87
C ALA A 153 3.24 -19.66 -1.42
N ALA A 154 3.00 -19.05 -2.58
CA ALA A 154 3.74 -17.92 -3.11
C ALA A 154 3.36 -16.60 -2.40
N GLY A 155 2.21 -16.57 -1.75
CA GLY A 155 1.66 -15.41 -1.07
C GLY A 155 0.24 -15.70 -0.60
N PHE A 156 -0.35 -14.70 0.04
CA PHE A 156 -1.65 -14.77 0.68
C PHE A 156 -2.52 -13.62 0.18
N THR A 157 -3.71 -13.93 -0.31
CA THR A 157 -4.74 -12.92 -0.59
C THR A 157 -5.70 -12.84 0.58
N TYR A 158 -6.11 -11.63 0.92
CA TYR A 158 -7.10 -11.36 1.95
C TYR A 158 -8.28 -10.68 1.30
N ASN A 159 -9.48 -11.24 1.51
CA ASN A 159 -10.72 -10.57 1.14
C ASN A 159 -10.79 -9.19 1.80
N ARG A 160 -11.44 -8.27 1.13
CA ARG A 160 -11.55 -6.88 1.57
C ARG A 160 -13.02 -6.52 1.77
N TYR A 161 -13.33 -5.85 2.89
CA TYR A 161 -14.69 -5.43 3.23
C TYR A 161 -14.76 -3.93 3.47
N ASN A 162 -15.76 -3.29 2.86
CA ASN A 162 -16.00 -1.87 3.07
C ASN A 162 -16.24 -1.60 4.54
N THR A 163 -15.57 -0.57 5.05
CA THR A 163 -15.60 -0.20 6.45
C THR A 163 -15.89 1.28 6.54
N GLU A 164 -16.95 1.59 7.26
CA GLU A 164 -17.35 2.95 7.59
C GLU A 164 -16.60 3.41 8.84
N VAL A 165 -16.10 4.64 8.82
CA VAL A 165 -15.39 5.24 9.96
C VAL A 165 -15.80 6.69 10.15
N VAL A 166 -15.69 7.16 11.39
CA VAL A 166 -15.93 8.55 11.76
C VAL A 166 -14.60 9.20 12.12
N ALA A 167 -14.32 10.36 11.51
CA ALA A 167 -13.07 11.07 11.76
C ALA A 167 -13.27 12.58 11.87
N SER A 168 -12.38 13.22 12.62
CA SER A 168 -12.39 14.68 12.73
C SER A 168 -11.77 15.33 11.48
N LYS A 169 -12.37 16.44 11.05
CA LYS A 169 -11.76 17.38 10.09
C LYS A 169 -10.57 18.14 10.68
N SER A 170 -10.56 18.30 12.01
CA SER A 170 -9.54 19.03 12.76
C SER A 170 -8.44 18.07 13.23
N PRO A 171 -7.15 18.35 12.92
CA PRO A 171 -6.03 17.58 13.45
C PRO A 171 -5.97 17.56 14.99
N MET A 172 -6.40 18.64 15.66
CA MET A 172 -6.37 18.73 17.13
C MET A 172 -7.36 17.76 17.80
N ASP A 173 -8.42 17.38 17.09
CA ASP A 173 -9.46 16.49 17.59
C ASP A 173 -9.37 15.07 16.98
N PHE A 174 -8.32 14.80 16.20
CA PHE A 174 -8.11 13.49 15.61
C PHE A 174 -7.64 12.49 16.65
N SER A 175 -8.22 11.29 16.60
CA SER A 175 -7.80 10.18 17.45
C SER A 175 -7.88 8.88 16.66
N LEU A 176 -6.75 8.18 16.55
CA LEU A 176 -6.70 6.86 15.94
C LEU A 176 -7.58 5.86 16.69
N TYR A 177 -7.62 5.96 18.02
CA TYR A 177 -8.50 5.13 18.85
C TYR A 177 -9.97 5.36 18.48
N LYS A 178 -10.44 6.61 18.47
CA LYS A 178 -11.83 6.92 18.12
C LYS A 178 -12.18 6.51 16.68
N LEU A 179 -11.23 6.66 15.76
CA LEU A 179 -11.41 6.18 14.38
C LEU A 179 -11.70 4.68 14.35
N ILE A 180 -10.84 3.88 15.00
CA ILE A 180 -10.98 2.41 15.03
C ILE A 180 -12.24 1.99 15.80
N ASP A 181 -12.53 2.64 16.93
CA ASP A 181 -13.72 2.35 17.75
C ASP A 181 -15.04 2.64 17.00
N SER A 182 -15.03 3.68 16.16
CA SER A 182 -16.17 4.02 15.29
C SER A 182 -16.34 3.07 14.09
N ALA A 183 -15.37 2.20 13.82
CA ALA A 183 -15.37 1.40 12.61
C ALA A 183 -16.57 0.44 12.54
N ARG A 184 -17.28 0.45 11.41
CA ARG A 184 -18.37 -0.48 11.10
C ARG A 184 -18.08 -1.19 9.79
N ILE A 185 -17.83 -2.49 9.87
CA ILE A 185 -17.52 -3.33 8.71
C ILE A 185 -18.84 -3.69 8.05
N ALA A 186 -19.03 -3.22 6.83
CA ALA A 186 -20.17 -3.56 5.99
C ALA A 186 -19.97 -4.96 5.36
N ASN A 187 -21.07 -5.64 5.05
CA ASN A 187 -21.04 -6.90 4.32
C ASN A 187 -20.93 -6.68 2.79
N GLU A 188 -20.10 -5.73 2.38
CA GLU A 188 -19.82 -5.41 0.98
C GLU A 188 -18.39 -5.87 0.66
N TRP A 189 -18.32 -6.96 -0.10
CA TRP A 189 -17.06 -7.57 -0.51
C TRP A 189 -16.48 -6.86 -1.72
N GLU A 190 -15.17 -6.64 -1.70
CA GLU A 190 -14.38 -6.15 -2.84
C GLU A 190 -13.20 -7.08 -3.13
N ASP A 191 -12.62 -6.93 -4.32
CA ASP A 191 -11.40 -7.63 -4.70
C ASP A 191 -10.31 -7.44 -3.65
N GLY A 192 -9.79 -8.57 -3.19
CA GLY A 192 -8.81 -8.62 -2.11
C GLY A 192 -7.46 -7.99 -2.48
N LYS A 193 -6.59 -7.94 -1.49
CA LYS A 193 -5.19 -7.51 -1.62
C LYS A 193 -4.26 -8.61 -1.16
N SER A 194 -3.00 -8.51 -1.54
CA SER A 194 -2.05 -9.61 -1.37
C SER A 194 -0.86 -9.25 -0.49
N VAL A 195 -0.39 -10.28 0.21
CA VAL A 195 0.91 -10.32 0.85
C VAL A 195 1.73 -11.37 0.11
N ILE A 196 2.75 -10.93 -0.60
CA ILE A 196 3.57 -11.80 -1.46
C ILE A 196 4.85 -12.22 -0.76
N ARG A 197 5.36 -13.40 -1.10
CA ARG A 197 6.68 -13.88 -0.72
C ARG A 197 7.61 -13.65 -1.90
N PRO A 198 8.51 -12.65 -1.86
CA PRO A 198 9.21 -12.21 -3.06
C PRO A 198 10.08 -13.28 -3.72
N SER A 199 10.60 -14.22 -2.93
CA SER A 199 11.37 -15.38 -3.41
C SER A 199 10.56 -16.44 -4.15
N ARG A 200 9.22 -16.28 -4.25
CA ARG A 200 8.29 -17.25 -4.85
C ARG A 200 7.37 -16.63 -5.89
N VAL A 201 7.51 -15.34 -6.16
CA VAL A 201 6.77 -14.64 -7.20
C VAL A 201 7.73 -13.96 -8.17
N GLN A 202 7.28 -13.80 -9.41
CA GLN A 202 8.02 -13.09 -10.46
C GLN A 202 7.42 -11.71 -10.75
N THR A 203 6.14 -11.52 -10.40
CA THR A 203 5.43 -10.25 -10.60
C THR A 203 4.66 -9.85 -9.35
N ALA A 204 4.32 -8.57 -9.25
CA ALA A 204 3.36 -8.03 -8.29
C ALA A 204 2.29 -7.25 -9.07
N TRP A 205 1.04 -7.34 -8.62
CA TRP A 205 -0.08 -6.61 -9.21
C TRP A 205 -1.04 -6.13 -8.12
N ILE A 206 -1.99 -5.29 -8.50
CA ILE A 206 -2.93 -4.58 -7.62
C ILE A 206 -3.66 -5.48 -6.63
N HIS A 207 -4.09 -6.67 -7.04
CA HIS A 207 -4.91 -7.59 -6.21
C HIS A 207 -4.17 -8.89 -5.86
N TRP A 208 -3.53 -9.52 -6.84
CA TRP A 208 -2.72 -10.73 -6.65
C TRP A 208 -1.59 -10.79 -7.69
N PRO A 209 -0.45 -11.42 -7.38
CA PRO A 209 0.60 -11.62 -8.37
C PRO A 209 0.12 -12.60 -9.46
N SER A 210 0.38 -12.26 -10.72
CA SER A 210 -0.06 -13.08 -11.87
C SER A 210 0.91 -14.21 -12.21
N ILE A 211 2.18 -14.11 -11.82
CA ILE A 211 3.23 -15.07 -12.15
C ILE A 211 4.01 -15.45 -10.89
N TYR A 212 4.09 -16.74 -10.64
CA TYR A 212 4.78 -17.35 -9.51
C TYR A 212 5.80 -18.39 -9.96
N GLU A 213 6.77 -18.66 -9.09
CA GLU A 213 7.78 -19.68 -9.34
C GLU A 213 7.13 -21.07 -9.44
N SER A 214 7.74 -21.97 -10.21
CA SER A 214 7.21 -23.31 -10.44
C SER A 214 6.97 -24.07 -9.12
N GLY A 215 5.80 -24.71 -8.99
CA GLY A 215 5.40 -25.46 -7.79
C GLY A 215 4.77 -24.62 -6.67
N TYR A 216 4.67 -23.29 -6.84
CA TYR A 216 3.99 -22.42 -5.89
C TYR A 216 2.64 -21.93 -6.42
N HIS A 217 1.78 -21.42 -5.54
CA HIS A 217 0.49 -20.84 -5.88
C HIS A 217 0.05 -19.79 -4.84
N ILE A 218 -0.89 -18.93 -5.19
CA ILE A 218 -1.49 -17.98 -4.23
C ILE A 218 -2.56 -18.68 -3.40
N VAL A 219 -2.58 -18.38 -2.10
CA VAL A 219 -3.56 -18.93 -1.16
C VAL A 219 -4.46 -17.80 -0.66
N THR A 220 -5.76 -17.93 -0.89
CA THR A 220 -6.75 -17.04 -0.27
C THR A 220 -6.96 -17.42 1.18
N VAL A 221 -6.70 -16.48 2.10
CA VAL A 221 -6.94 -16.66 3.52
C VAL A 221 -8.45 -16.66 3.76
N PRO A 222 -9.03 -17.70 4.40
CA PRO A 222 -10.46 -17.72 4.68
C PRO A 222 -10.87 -16.52 5.55
N GLU A 223 -11.95 -15.82 5.18
CA GLU A 223 -12.47 -14.62 5.86
C GLU A 223 -12.67 -14.82 7.38
N LYS A 224 -13.06 -16.03 7.79
CA LYS A 224 -13.25 -16.38 9.21
C LYS A 224 -11.94 -16.31 10.01
N ARG A 225 -10.81 -16.50 9.34
CA ARG A 225 -9.47 -16.38 9.94
C ARG A 225 -8.98 -14.95 9.90
N ASN A 226 -8.96 -14.32 8.73
CA ASN A 226 -8.61 -12.92 8.59
C ASN A 226 -9.10 -12.32 7.27
N PHE A 227 -9.21 -10.99 7.23
CA PHE A 227 -9.59 -10.17 6.09
C PHE A 227 -9.03 -8.74 6.28
N MET A 228 -9.03 -7.93 5.22
CA MET A 228 -8.66 -6.52 5.29
C MET A 228 -9.90 -5.63 5.43
N VAL A 229 -9.78 -4.60 6.26
CA VAL A 229 -10.78 -3.53 6.30
C VAL A 229 -10.42 -2.48 5.25
N HIS A 230 -11.41 -2.06 4.47
CA HIS A 230 -11.29 -1.00 3.48
C HIS A 230 -11.93 0.25 4.04
N LEU A 231 -11.12 1.16 4.56
CA LEU A 231 -11.57 2.42 5.14
C LEU A 231 -12.02 3.36 4.01
N ARG A 232 -13.14 3.05 3.37
CA ARG A 232 -13.61 3.74 2.17
C ARG A 232 -14.62 4.83 2.48
N ASN A 233 -15.48 4.58 3.46
CA ASN A 233 -16.63 5.40 3.78
C ASN A 233 -16.36 6.23 5.03
N TRP A 234 -16.14 7.53 4.84
CA TRP A 234 -15.73 8.44 5.92
C TRP A 234 -16.82 9.45 6.26
N THR A 235 -17.28 9.42 7.51
CA THR A 235 -18.11 10.48 8.08
C THR A 235 -17.21 11.51 8.75
N MET A 236 -17.09 12.69 8.14
CA MET A 236 -16.20 13.75 8.62
C MET A 236 -16.92 14.72 9.54
N VAL A 237 -16.56 14.74 10.82
CA VAL A 237 -17.17 15.59 11.86
C VAL A 237 -16.24 16.73 12.28
N LYS A 238 -16.82 17.80 12.85
CA LYS A 238 -16.03 18.91 13.44
C LYS A 238 -15.41 18.53 14.79
N SER A 239 -16.09 17.67 15.54
CA SER A 239 -15.66 17.22 16.86
C SER A 239 -16.24 15.83 17.15
N LEU A 240 -15.43 14.98 17.79
CA LEU A 240 -15.81 13.61 18.20
C LEU A 240 -16.34 13.57 19.65
N TYR A 241 -16.81 14.69 20.21
CA TYR A 241 -17.47 14.74 21.53
C TYR A 241 -18.99 14.53 21.47
N PHE A 242 -19.56 14.43 20.25
CA PHE A 242 -21.01 14.33 20.00
C PHE A 242 -21.41 13.13 19.14
N VAL A 243 -20.53 12.13 19.01
CA VAL A 243 -20.78 10.87 18.28
C VAL A 243 -20.62 9.72 19.25
#